data_AF-A0A955CNI7-F1
#
_entry.id   AF-A0A955CNI7-F1
#
_cell.length_a   1.000
_cell.length_b   1.000
_cell.length_c   1.000
_cell.angle_alpha   90.00
_cell.angle_beta   90.00
_cell.angle_gamma   90.00
#
_symmetry.space_group_name_H-M   'P 1'
#
loop_
_entity.id
_entity.type
_entity.pdbx_description
1 polymer ?
#
loop_
_entity_poly.entity_id
_entity_poly.type
_entity_poly.pdbx_seq_one_letter_code
_entity_poly.pdbx_strand_id
1 'polypeptide(L)'
;HLHFDHAGGLTRRARGSETPDWIAGKGEASGDQNEVCFTFPNAEVVAQRQEWNDAIANDAVMTRTYYRDHLLPLEIPLAGERPRLRLVESPIPFPHDQRPHRDDTPTSPVRNRRTEIAPGLFVFLVPGHTWGQQAIMFEDTEGRTMVFTPDVMPTHHHLGQAYSLGYDVEPYTSMLTKHWFLSEAAAGNWHLVLDHDPGNPVFTVGQGSRGWFELTQTGLTGQGW
;
A
#
# COMPACT_ATOMS: atom_id res chain seq x y z
N HIS A 1 1.65 1.92 1.27
CA HIS A 1 2.86 2.60 1.79
C HIS A 1 2.50 4.06 2.03
N LEU A 2 3.41 4.87 2.57
CA LEU A 2 3.14 6.23 3.01
C LEU A 2 3.75 7.29 2.08
N HIS A 3 4.08 6.91 0.84
CA HIS A 3 4.50 7.88 -0.17
C HIS A 3 3.41 8.93 -0.41
N PHE A 4 3.84 10.12 -0.84
CA PHE A 4 3.00 11.31 -0.92
C PHE A 4 1.73 11.15 -1.77
N ASP A 5 1.74 10.29 -2.77
CA ASP A 5 0.61 10.00 -3.65
C ASP A 5 -0.45 9.09 -3.02
N HIS A 6 -0.11 8.38 -1.95
CA HIS A 6 -1.07 7.59 -1.15
C HIS A 6 -1.43 8.29 0.17
N ALA A 7 -0.44 8.92 0.83
CA ALA A 7 -0.60 9.57 2.12
C ALA A 7 -0.93 11.07 2.04
N GLY A 8 -0.75 11.71 0.89
CA GLY A 8 -0.96 13.16 0.74
C GLY A 8 -2.40 13.61 0.89
N GLY A 9 -3.36 12.70 0.81
CA GLY A 9 -4.76 12.98 1.11
C GLY A 9 -5.12 12.94 2.60
N LEU A 10 -4.22 12.50 3.48
CA LEU A 10 -4.51 12.38 4.92
C LEU A 10 -4.72 13.76 5.58
N THR A 11 -3.99 14.76 5.10
CA THR A 11 -4.14 16.16 5.48
C THR A 11 -4.45 17.01 4.27
N ARG A 12 -4.94 18.22 4.54
CA ARG A 12 -5.18 19.26 3.53
C ARG A 12 -4.75 20.60 4.08
N ARG A 13 -4.45 21.54 3.19
CA ARG A 13 -4.20 22.93 3.59
C ARG A 13 -5.41 23.50 4.33
N ALA A 14 -5.14 24.26 5.39
CA ALA A 14 -6.16 25.09 6.04
C ALA A 14 -6.65 26.17 5.05
N ARG A 15 -7.96 26.41 5.03
CA ARG A 15 -8.62 27.34 4.11
C ARG A 15 -9.16 28.55 4.85
N GLY A 16 -8.90 29.74 4.32
CA GLY A 16 -9.49 30.98 4.84
C GLY A 16 -9.18 31.19 6.32
N SER A 17 -10.21 31.17 7.16
CA SER A 17 -10.12 31.37 8.61
C SER A 17 -10.27 30.08 9.42
N GLU A 18 -10.04 28.91 8.82
CA GLU A 18 -10.01 27.64 9.55
C GLU A 18 -8.89 27.65 10.60
N THR A 19 -9.17 27.11 11.79
CA THR A 19 -8.13 26.80 12.76
C THR A 19 -7.39 25.54 12.29
N PRO A 20 -6.06 25.58 12.11
CA PRO A 20 -5.32 24.38 11.71
C PRO A 20 -5.32 23.33 12.82
N ASP A 21 -5.38 22.07 12.42
CA ASP A 21 -5.19 20.94 13.35
C ASP A 21 -3.71 20.75 13.68
N TRP A 22 -2.82 21.14 12.76
CA TRP A 22 -1.37 21.06 12.93
C TRP A 22 -0.67 22.15 12.12
N ILE A 23 0.45 22.64 12.66
CA ILE A 23 1.27 23.69 12.04
C ILE A 23 2.70 23.17 11.89
N ALA A 24 3.21 23.20 10.66
CA ALA A 24 4.52 22.69 10.32
C ALA A 24 5.64 23.55 10.91
N GLY A 25 6.62 22.86 11.50
CA GLY A 25 7.90 23.45 11.87
C GLY A 25 8.75 23.81 10.64
N LYS A 26 9.93 24.37 10.91
CA LYS A 26 10.86 24.80 9.86
C LYS A 26 11.31 23.61 9.00
N GLY A 27 10.95 23.63 7.71
CA GLY A 27 11.33 22.58 6.75
C GLY A 27 10.44 21.34 6.77
N GLU A 28 9.33 21.37 7.51
CA GLU A 28 8.40 20.23 7.61
C GLU A 28 7.22 20.33 6.64
N ALA A 29 6.91 21.53 6.16
CA ALA A 29 5.88 21.75 5.15
C ALA A 29 6.29 21.15 3.79
N SER A 30 5.39 20.42 3.16
CA SER A 30 5.53 19.88 1.80
C SER A 30 5.46 20.97 0.72
N GLY A 31 4.81 22.10 1.03
CA GLY A 31 4.54 23.20 0.12
C GLY A 31 4.78 24.60 0.70
N ASP A 32 4.11 25.58 0.12
CA ASP A 32 4.18 27.02 0.42
C ASP A 32 3.33 27.45 1.63
N GLN A 33 2.54 26.54 2.18
CA GLN A 33 1.73 26.76 3.38
C GLN A 33 2.10 25.74 4.45
N ASN A 34 2.15 26.17 5.70
CA ASN A 34 2.56 25.34 6.85
C ASN A 34 1.38 24.94 7.75
N GLU A 35 0.16 25.39 7.47
CA GLU A 35 -1.03 25.11 8.25
C GLU A 35 -1.88 24.03 7.58
N VAL A 36 -2.12 22.92 8.27
CA VAL A 36 -2.90 21.80 7.74
C VAL A 36 -4.04 21.41 8.68
N CYS A 37 -5.10 20.88 8.08
CA CYS A 37 -6.22 20.25 8.76
C CYS A 37 -6.30 18.78 8.34
N PHE A 38 -6.91 17.94 9.17
CA PHE A 38 -7.24 16.57 8.78
C PHE A 38 -8.27 16.56 7.65
N THR A 39 -8.05 15.73 6.63
CA THR A 39 -9.08 15.46 5.62
C THR A 39 -10.18 14.57 6.20
N PHE A 40 -9.79 13.61 7.04
CA PHE A 40 -10.68 12.66 7.70
C PHE A 40 -10.51 12.74 9.23
N PRO A 41 -11.10 13.76 9.89
CA PRO A 41 -10.80 14.05 11.30
C PRO A 41 -11.18 12.94 12.28
N ASN A 42 -12.12 12.06 11.90
CA ASN A 42 -12.62 10.98 12.75
C ASN A 42 -12.08 9.58 12.38
N ALA A 43 -11.25 9.47 11.34
CA ALA A 43 -10.76 8.19 10.84
C ALA A 43 -9.49 7.72 11.59
N GLU A 44 -9.41 6.42 11.84
CA GLU A 44 -8.16 5.73 12.18
C GLU A 44 -7.41 5.42 10.88
N VAL A 45 -6.08 5.59 10.91
CA VAL A 45 -5.15 5.21 9.86
C VAL A 45 -4.40 3.96 10.30
N VAL A 46 -4.37 2.95 9.46
CA VAL A 46 -3.66 1.68 9.72
C VAL A 46 -2.46 1.58 8.80
N ALA A 47 -1.29 1.31 9.36
CA ALA A 47 -0.05 1.11 8.59
C ALA A 47 0.81 0.01 9.23
N GLN A 48 1.67 -0.61 8.43
CA GLN A 48 2.71 -1.50 8.97
C GLN A 48 3.69 -0.69 9.82
N ARG A 49 4.13 -1.25 10.95
CA ARG A 49 5.08 -0.59 11.85
C ARG A 49 6.38 -0.19 11.13
N GLN A 50 6.91 -1.08 10.31
CA GLN A 50 8.13 -0.82 9.53
C GLN A 50 7.95 0.38 8.59
N GLU A 51 6.83 0.44 7.87
CA GLU A 51 6.52 1.55 6.97
C GLU A 51 6.51 2.89 7.68
N TRP A 52 5.86 2.94 8.86
CA TRP A 52 5.81 4.15 9.65
C TRP A 52 7.19 4.58 10.13
N ASN A 53 7.98 3.64 10.66
CA ASN A 53 9.33 3.91 11.16
C ASN A 53 10.24 4.47 10.06
N ASP A 54 10.21 3.87 8.87
CA ASP A 54 10.99 4.32 7.71
C ASP A 54 10.52 5.71 7.27
N ALA A 55 9.20 5.94 7.25
CA ALA A 55 8.61 7.21 6.83
C ALA A 55 8.99 8.37 7.76
N ILE A 56 8.89 8.21 9.09
CA ILE A 56 9.23 9.28 10.05
C ILE A 56 10.74 9.53 10.12
N ALA A 57 11.55 8.49 9.89
CA ALA A 57 13.01 8.60 9.76
C ALA A 57 13.43 9.26 8.44
N ASN A 58 12.50 9.41 7.49
CA ASN A 58 12.75 9.82 6.12
C ASN A 58 13.79 8.90 5.43
N ASP A 59 13.67 7.60 5.69
CA ASP A 59 14.49 6.54 5.10
C ASP A 59 13.84 6.08 3.78
N ALA A 60 14.10 6.83 2.71
CA ALA A 60 13.58 6.59 1.36
C ALA A 60 14.71 6.67 0.33
N VAL A 61 14.56 5.96 -0.80
CA VAL A 61 15.51 6.05 -1.92
C VAL A 61 15.56 7.46 -2.52
N MET A 62 14.41 8.13 -2.54
CA MET A 62 14.24 9.44 -3.16
C MET A 62 14.00 10.52 -2.09
N THR A 63 14.50 11.73 -2.36
CA THR A 63 14.13 12.90 -1.57
C THR A 63 12.67 13.26 -1.85
N ARG A 64 11.93 13.70 -0.81
CA ARG A 64 10.54 14.18 -0.91
C ARG A 64 9.49 13.09 -1.16
N THR A 65 9.74 11.90 -0.65
CA THR A 65 8.81 10.77 -0.72
C THR A 65 7.81 10.76 0.43
N TYR A 66 8.31 10.98 1.65
CA TYR A 66 7.51 11.10 2.87
C TYR A 66 7.47 12.56 3.31
N TYR A 67 6.28 13.16 3.33
CA TYR A 67 6.11 14.54 3.78
C TYR A 67 5.64 14.59 5.24
N ARG A 68 6.32 15.40 6.05
CA ARG A 68 6.08 15.47 7.49
C ARG A 68 4.68 15.98 7.82
N ASP A 69 4.20 16.98 7.10
CA ASP A 69 2.85 17.55 7.25
C ASP A 69 1.71 16.63 6.78
N HIS A 70 2.02 15.51 6.11
CA HIS A 70 1.05 14.43 5.85
C HIS A 70 1.02 13.39 6.96
N LEU A 71 2.13 13.21 7.70
CA LEU A 71 2.35 12.08 8.60
C LEU A 71 2.35 12.46 10.08
N LEU A 72 3.15 13.45 10.49
CA LEU A 72 3.27 13.85 11.90
C LEU A 72 1.95 14.25 12.55
N PRO A 73 0.97 14.86 11.85
CA PRO A 73 -0.36 15.08 12.41
C PRO A 73 -1.05 13.80 12.89
N LEU A 74 -0.69 12.62 12.38
CA LEU A 74 -1.26 11.34 12.82
C LEU A 74 -0.89 10.96 14.26
N GLU A 75 0.14 11.59 14.84
CA GLU A 75 0.49 11.42 16.26
C GLU A 75 -0.55 12.06 17.19
N ILE A 76 -1.35 13.00 16.69
CA ILE A 76 -2.45 13.60 17.45
C ILE A 76 -3.60 12.59 17.55
N PRO A 77 -4.00 12.17 18.77
CA PRO A 77 -5.04 11.17 18.96
C PRO A 77 -6.41 11.67 18.48
N LEU A 78 -7.31 10.73 18.22
CA LEU A 78 -8.74 10.99 17.99
C LEU A 78 -9.40 11.45 19.29
N ALA A 79 -10.62 11.99 19.17
CA ALA A 79 -11.47 12.31 20.31
C ALA A 79 -11.62 11.09 21.26
N GLY A 80 -11.51 11.35 22.56
CA GLY A 80 -11.52 10.31 23.59
C GLY A 80 -10.19 9.55 23.71
N GLU A 81 -9.08 10.16 23.32
CA GLU A 81 -7.70 9.63 23.44
C GLU A 81 -7.45 8.31 22.68
N ARG A 82 -8.33 7.96 21.74
CA ARG A 82 -8.11 6.80 20.88
C ARG A 82 -6.96 7.10 19.92
N PRO A 83 -6.06 6.14 19.65
CA PRO A 83 -5.01 6.34 18.65
C PRO A 83 -5.62 6.68 17.29
N ARG A 84 -5.09 7.72 16.64
CA ARG A 84 -5.40 8.00 15.22
C ARG A 84 -4.61 7.07 14.31
N LEU A 85 -3.37 6.74 14.67
CA LEU A 85 -2.53 5.79 13.98
C LEU A 85 -2.53 4.46 14.73
N ARG A 86 -2.91 3.39 14.03
CA ARG A 86 -2.77 2.02 14.50
C ARG A 86 -1.69 1.30 13.69
N LEU A 87 -0.59 0.97 14.35
CA LEU A 87 0.49 0.21 13.74
C LEU A 87 0.24 -1.29 13.88
N VAL A 88 0.35 -2.01 12.77
CA VAL A 88 0.22 -3.46 12.70
C VAL A 88 1.53 -4.10 12.22
N GLU A 89 1.66 -5.40 12.46
CA GLU A 89 2.83 -6.19 12.07
C GLU A 89 2.35 -7.50 11.45
N SER A 90 2.27 -7.51 10.12
CA SER A 90 1.99 -8.74 9.38
C SER A 90 3.28 -9.55 9.18
N PRO A 91 3.22 -10.90 9.19
CA PRO A 91 4.40 -11.71 8.92
C PRO A 91 5.03 -11.43 7.55
N ILE A 92 6.36 -11.32 7.51
CA ILE A 92 7.14 -11.12 6.29
C ILE A 92 7.05 -12.36 5.36
N PRO A 93 7.07 -12.18 4.03
CA PRO A 93 7.02 -13.28 3.07
C PRO A 93 8.27 -14.17 3.09
N PHE A 94 9.45 -13.56 3.25
CA PHE A 94 10.73 -14.24 3.31
C PHE A 94 11.48 -13.82 4.57
N PRO A 95 12.06 -14.77 5.33
CA PRO A 95 12.95 -14.46 6.45
C PRO A 95 14.17 -13.62 6.01
N HIS A 96 14.60 -12.67 6.85
CA HIS A 96 15.74 -11.79 6.54
C HIS A 96 17.09 -12.50 6.50
N ASP A 97 17.22 -13.67 7.13
CA ASP A 97 18.46 -14.46 7.20
C ASP A 97 18.68 -15.34 5.96
N GLN A 98 17.75 -15.32 5.01
CA GLN A 98 17.82 -16.11 3.79
C GLN A 98 17.61 -15.23 2.56
N ARG A 99 18.48 -15.40 1.57
CA ARG A 99 18.26 -14.80 0.24
C ARG A 99 17.46 -15.78 -0.61
N PRO A 100 16.16 -15.54 -0.86
CA PRO A 100 15.38 -16.40 -1.74
C PRO A 100 15.89 -16.35 -3.18
N HIS A 101 15.75 -17.47 -3.88
CA HIS A 101 15.90 -17.55 -5.33
C HIS A 101 14.70 -16.95 -6.04
N ARG A 102 14.90 -16.53 -7.29
CA ARG A 102 13.90 -15.82 -8.10
C ARG A 102 12.56 -16.58 -8.29
N ASP A 103 12.59 -17.90 -8.17
CA ASP A 103 11.46 -18.81 -8.38
C ASP A 103 10.93 -19.37 -7.04
N ASP A 104 11.50 -18.93 -5.91
CA ASP A 104 11.03 -19.33 -4.58
C ASP A 104 9.71 -18.61 -4.25
N THR A 105 8.84 -19.31 -3.52
CA THR A 105 7.62 -18.76 -2.93
C THR A 105 7.72 -18.77 -1.41
N PRO A 106 7.03 -17.87 -0.69
CA PRO A 106 6.90 -17.93 0.76
C PRO A 106 6.46 -19.32 1.23
N THR A 107 7.06 -19.80 2.33
CA THR A 107 6.72 -21.12 2.92
C THR A 107 5.31 -21.15 3.51
N SER A 108 4.74 -19.99 3.81
CA SER A 108 3.40 -19.82 4.35
C SER A 108 2.54 -19.00 3.39
N PRO A 109 1.29 -19.41 3.11
CA PRO A 109 0.39 -18.67 2.21
C PRO A 109 -0.08 -17.34 2.82
N VAL A 110 -0.57 -16.40 2.00
CA VAL A 110 -1.04 -15.07 2.47
C VAL A 110 -2.09 -15.18 3.57
N ARG A 111 -2.99 -16.17 3.52
CA ARG A 111 -4.02 -16.38 4.57
C ARG A 111 -3.44 -16.54 5.98
N ASN A 112 -2.17 -16.97 6.09
CA ASN A 112 -1.43 -17.16 7.34
C ASN A 112 -0.44 -16.01 7.61
N ARG A 113 -0.29 -15.05 6.69
CA ARG A 113 0.61 -13.89 6.76
C ARG A 113 -0.15 -12.56 6.71
N ARG A 114 -1.44 -12.58 7.00
CA ARG A 114 -2.31 -11.39 7.01
C ARG A 114 -2.76 -11.05 8.43
N THR A 115 -2.95 -9.78 8.68
CA THR A 115 -3.46 -9.23 9.94
C THR A 115 -4.86 -8.69 9.71
N GLU A 116 -5.82 -9.09 10.54
CA GLU A 116 -7.19 -8.52 10.50
C GLU A 116 -7.20 -7.14 11.16
N ILE A 117 -7.68 -6.14 10.44
CA ILE A 117 -7.71 -4.74 10.90
C ILE A 117 -9.13 -4.29 11.26
N ALA A 118 -10.13 -4.87 10.61
CA ALA A 118 -11.56 -4.76 10.90
C ALA A 118 -12.24 -6.08 10.45
N PRO A 119 -13.47 -6.38 10.89
CA PRO A 119 -14.14 -7.64 10.54
C PRO A 119 -14.14 -7.90 9.02
N GLY A 120 -13.47 -8.97 8.60
CA GLY A 120 -13.37 -9.36 7.18
C GLY A 120 -12.41 -8.51 6.33
N LEU A 121 -11.71 -7.54 6.92
CA LEU A 121 -10.73 -6.68 6.27
C LEU A 121 -9.33 -6.99 6.77
N PHE A 122 -8.47 -7.41 5.87
CA PHE A 122 -7.12 -7.86 6.17
C PHE A 122 -6.07 -7.03 5.44
N VAL A 123 -4.89 -6.98 6.02
CA VAL A 123 -3.68 -6.41 5.39
C VAL A 123 -2.55 -7.42 5.44
N PHE A 124 -1.66 -7.39 4.46
CA PHE A 124 -0.47 -8.24 4.44
C PHE A 124 0.68 -7.55 3.70
N LEU A 125 1.92 -7.94 4.02
CA LEU A 125 3.11 -7.32 3.43
C LEU A 125 3.34 -7.76 1.97
N VAL A 126 3.67 -6.79 1.13
CA VAL A 126 4.13 -6.94 -0.26
C VAL A 126 5.39 -6.07 -0.46
N PRO A 127 6.52 -6.43 0.18
CA PRO A 127 7.71 -5.58 0.25
C PRO A 127 8.44 -5.48 -1.09
N GLY A 128 9.24 -4.42 -1.24
CA GLY A 128 10.11 -4.19 -2.40
C GLY A 128 10.07 -2.73 -2.82
N HIS A 129 8.87 -2.24 -3.16
CA HIS A 129 8.65 -0.82 -3.41
C HIS A 129 9.01 0.03 -2.18
N THR A 130 8.45 -0.34 -1.03
CA THR A 130 8.96 0.00 0.31
C THR A 130 9.09 -1.29 1.13
N TRP A 131 9.83 -1.25 2.24
CA TRP A 131 9.96 -2.41 3.13
C TRP A 131 8.65 -2.75 3.86
N GLY A 132 7.87 -1.72 4.18
CA GLY A 132 6.61 -1.86 4.91
C GLY A 132 5.35 -1.81 4.04
N GLN A 133 5.48 -1.88 2.71
CA GLN A 133 4.32 -1.84 1.82
C GLN A 133 3.33 -2.97 2.13
N GLN A 134 2.04 -2.62 2.22
CA GLN A 134 0.95 -3.56 2.50
C GLN A 134 -0.12 -3.55 1.41
N ALA A 135 -0.61 -4.73 1.05
CA ALA A 135 -1.83 -4.91 0.29
C ALA A 135 -3.04 -5.01 1.22
N ILE A 136 -4.24 -4.72 0.70
CA ILE A 136 -5.51 -4.82 1.43
C ILE A 136 -6.33 -5.92 0.79
N MET A 137 -6.90 -6.81 1.61
CA MET A 137 -7.68 -7.97 1.16
C MET A 137 -9.01 -8.04 1.90
N PHE A 138 -10.09 -8.26 1.16
CA PHE A 138 -11.43 -8.47 1.70
C PHE A 138 -12.24 -9.35 0.75
N GLU A 139 -13.41 -9.79 1.22
CA GLU A 139 -14.41 -10.46 0.39
C GLU A 139 -15.54 -9.45 0.08
N ASP A 140 -15.95 -9.36 -1.17
CA ASP A 140 -17.11 -8.54 -1.53
C ASP A 140 -18.44 -9.25 -1.26
N THR A 141 -19.55 -8.60 -1.56
CA THR A 141 -20.90 -9.15 -1.31
C THR A 141 -21.26 -10.37 -2.15
N GLU A 142 -20.49 -10.67 -3.20
CA GLU A 142 -20.66 -11.84 -4.07
C GLU A 142 -19.71 -12.99 -3.70
N GLY A 143 -18.92 -12.85 -2.63
CA GLY A 143 -17.96 -13.85 -2.21
C GLY A 143 -16.63 -13.78 -2.98
N ARG A 144 -16.36 -12.71 -3.74
CA ARG A 144 -15.12 -12.55 -4.49
C ARG A 144 -14.02 -12.03 -3.57
N THR A 145 -12.84 -12.64 -3.64
CA THR A 145 -11.65 -12.11 -2.98
C THR A 145 -11.13 -10.89 -3.74
N MET A 146 -11.22 -9.72 -3.12
CA MET A 146 -10.73 -8.45 -3.64
C MET A 146 -9.40 -8.09 -3.00
N VAL A 147 -8.42 -7.64 -3.81
CA VAL A 147 -7.10 -7.24 -3.32
C VAL A 147 -6.66 -5.93 -3.95
N PHE A 148 -6.44 -4.89 -3.13
CA PHE A 148 -5.76 -3.67 -3.57
C PHE A 148 -4.23 -3.90 -3.53
N THR A 149 -3.56 -3.65 -4.66
CA THR A 149 -2.21 -4.18 -4.96
C THR A 149 -1.03 -3.32 -4.51
N PRO A 150 -1.26 -2.21 -3.82
CA PRO A 150 -0.57 -0.92 -4.10
C PRO A 150 0.49 -0.96 -5.24
N ASP A 151 1.66 -0.37 -5.02
CA ASP A 151 2.79 -0.29 -5.95
C ASP A 151 3.55 -1.60 -6.19
N VAL A 152 3.05 -2.76 -5.70
CA VAL A 152 3.60 -4.05 -6.16
C VAL A 152 3.38 -4.24 -7.67
N MET A 153 2.29 -3.67 -8.19
CA MET A 153 1.90 -3.66 -9.59
C MET A 153 0.94 -2.48 -9.81
N PRO A 154 1.46 -1.24 -9.94
CA PRO A 154 0.60 -0.04 -9.98
C PRO A 154 -0.38 -0.04 -11.15
N THR A 155 0.04 -0.60 -12.29
CA THR A 155 -0.79 -0.71 -13.50
C THR A 155 -0.61 -2.09 -14.15
N HIS A 156 -1.55 -2.46 -15.02
CA HIS A 156 -1.47 -3.72 -15.77
C HIS A 156 -0.21 -3.84 -16.64
N HIS A 157 0.42 -2.72 -17.03
CA HIS A 157 1.69 -2.72 -17.76
C HIS A 157 2.88 -3.21 -16.91
N HIS A 158 2.73 -3.26 -15.58
CA HIS A 158 3.75 -3.74 -14.65
C HIS A 158 3.66 -5.24 -14.36
N LEU A 159 2.86 -6.01 -15.11
CA LEU A 159 2.66 -7.45 -14.90
C LEU A 159 3.96 -8.27 -14.96
N GLY A 160 4.95 -7.83 -15.75
CA GLY A 160 6.20 -8.57 -15.89
C GLY A 160 6.95 -8.71 -14.56
N GLN A 161 7.39 -9.93 -14.26
CA GLN A 161 8.11 -10.24 -13.01
C GLN A 161 9.29 -9.28 -12.78
N ALA A 162 10.08 -9.01 -13.82
CA ALA A 162 11.24 -8.13 -13.77
C ALA A 162 10.93 -6.63 -13.93
N TYR A 163 9.66 -6.24 -14.07
CA TYR A 163 9.28 -4.85 -14.34
C TYR A 163 9.12 -4.10 -13.02
N SER A 164 10.19 -3.49 -12.52
CA SER A 164 10.19 -2.70 -11.29
C SER A 164 9.92 -1.22 -11.57
N LEU A 165 9.44 -0.49 -10.57
CA LEU A 165 9.38 0.96 -10.64
C LEU A 165 10.79 1.52 -10.47
N GLY A 166 11.07 2.67 -11.11
CA GLY A 166 12.38 3.31 -11.05
C GLY A 166 12.78 3.81 -9.65
N TYR A 167 11.85 3.77 -8.69
CA TYR A 167 11.99 4.25 -7.33
C TYR A 167 11.66 3.18 -6.28
N ASP A 168 11.68 1.89 -6.66
CA ASP A 168 11.60 0.79 -5.71
C ASP A 168 12.83 0.79 -4.78
N VAL A 169 12.59 0.61 -3.47
CA VAL A 169 13.66 0.51 -2.46
C VAL A 169 14.54 -0.71 -2.67
N GLU A 170 13.93 -1.85 -2.99
CA GLU A 170 14.64 -3.09 -3.26
C GLU A 170 13.98 -3.82 -4.46
N PRO A 171 14.52 -3.61 -5.70
CA PRO A 171 13.93 -4.17 -6.92
C PRO A 171 13.91 -5.70 -6.99
N TYR A 172 14.88 -6.39 -6.40
CA TYR A 172 14.91 -7.85 -6.38
C TYR A 172 13.78 -8.42 -5.52
N THR A 173 13.47 -7.75 -4.41
CA THR A 173 12.38 -8.04 -3.49
C THR A 173 11.06 -7.71 -4.16
N SER A 174 10.94 -6.59 -4.89
CA SER A 174 9.75 -6.33 -5.72
C SER A 174 9.49 -7.45 -6.72
N MET A 175 10.54 -7.93 -7.40
CA MET A 175 10.45 -9.02 -8.38
C MET A 175 9.96 -10.33 -7.73
N LEU A 176 10.52 -10.70 -6.58
CA LEU A 176 10.10 -11.87 -5.80
C LEU A 176 8.67 -11.72 -5.28
N THR A 177 8.34 -10.55 -4.75
CA THR A 177 7.03 -10.21 -4.22
C THR A 177 5.96 -10.37 -5.28
N LYS A 178 6.19 -9.78 -6.45
CA LYS A 178 5.28 -9.89 -7.57
C LYS A 178 5.08 -11.33 -8.02
N HIS A 179 6.14 -12.14 -8.06
CA HIS A 179 6.06 -13.54 -8.47
C HIS A 179 5.14 -14.35 -7.54
N TRP A 180 5.37 -14.32 -6.22
CA TRP A 180 4.50 -15.08 -5.31
C TRP A 180 3.10 -14.48 -5.20
N PHE A 181 2.99 -13.15 -5.28
CA PHE A 181 1.70 -12.45 -5.22
C PHE A 181 0.79 -12.85 -6.38
N LEU A 182 1.30 -12.80 -7.62
CA LEU A 182 0.54 -13.20 -8.80
C LEU A 182 0.26 -14.71 -8.83
N SER A 183 1.16 -15.53 -8.27
CA SER A 183 0.94 -16.97 -8.12
C SER A 183 -0.23 -17.27 -7.18
N GLU A 184 -0.28 -16.63 -6.00
CA GLU A 184 -1.40 -16.78 -5.06
C GLU A 184 -2.69 -16.19 -5.63
N ALA A 185 -2.62 -15.05 -6.33
CA ALA A 185 -3.77 -14.43 -6.99
C ALA A 185 -4.40 -15.33 -8.06
N ALA A 186 -3.57 -15.95 -8.91
CA ALA A 186 -4.04 -16.87 -9.94
C ALA A 186 -4.63 -18.15 -9.33
N ALA A 187 -3.99 -18.71 -8.30
CA ALA A 187 -4.49 -19.91 -7.63
C ALA A 187 -5.78 -19.66 -6.83
N GLY A 188 -5.94 -18.46 -6.27
CA GLY A 188 -7.05 -18.06 -5.43
C GLY A 188 -8.20 -17.35 -6.16
N ASN A 189 -8.12 -17.17 -7.48
CA ASN A 189 -9.06 -16.37 -8.27
C ASN A 189 -9.29 -14.97 -7.69
N TRP A 190 -8.21 -14.29 -7.30
CA TRP A 190 -8.30 -12.94 -6.74
C TRP A 190 -8.67 -11.92 -7.81
N HIS A 191 -9.41 -10.90 -7.39
CA HIS A 191 -9.72 -9.71 -8.16
C HIS A 191 -8.81 -8.59 -7.68
N LEU A 192 -7.80 -8.28 -8.48
CA LEU A 192 -6.81 -7.26 -8.19
C LEU A 192 -7.36 -5.89 -8.58
N VAL A 193 -7.28 -4.92 -7.67
CA VAL A 193 -7.61 -3.52 -7.91
C VAL A 193 -6.31 -2.72 -7.98
N LEU A 194 -5.99 -2.23 -9.17
CA LEU A 194 -4.72 -1.54 -9.47
C LEU A 194 -4.90 -0.02 -9.34
N ASP A 195 -4.28 0.58 -8.34
CA ASP A 195 -4.53 1.96 -7.90
C ASP A 195 -4.03 3.05 -8.85
N HIS A 196 -3.13 2.72 -9.78
CA HIS A 196 -2.63 3.67 -10.80
C HIS A 196 -3.13 3.36 -12.22
N ASP A 197 -4.02 2.38 -12.40
CA ASP A 197 -4.58 2.04 -13.71
C ASP A 197 -5.80 2.91 -14.03
N PRO A 198 -5.83 3.66 -15.16
CA PRO A 198 -6.98 4.49 -15.49
C PRO A 198 -8.21 3.66 -15.90
N GLY A 199 -9.40 4.19 -15.61
CA GLY A 199 -10.66 3.64 -16.10
C GLY A 199 -11.15 2.46 -15.27
N ASN A 200 -10.99 1.23 -15.78
CA ASN A 200 -11.46 0.01 -15.11
C ASN A 200 -10.27 -0.79 -14.55
N PRO A 201 -9.88 -0.54 -13.29
CA PRO A 201 -8.64 -1.04 -12.71
C PRO A 201 -8.73 -2.47 -12.15
N VAL A 202 -9.81 -3.21 -12.43
CA VAL A 202 -10.05 -4.49 -11.77
C VAL A 202 -9.76 -5.66 -12.70
N PHE A 203 -8.82 -6.52 -12.31
CA PHE A 203 -8.33 -7.63 -13.13
C PHE A 203 -8.31 -8.95 -12.35
N THR A 204 -8.54 -10.07 -13.03
CA THR A 204 -8.17 -11.40 -12.54
C THR A 204 -6.85 -11.84 -13.15
N VAL A 205 -6.14 -12.74 -12.46
CA VAL A 205 -4.85 -13.27 -12.89
C VAL A 205 -4.99 -14.70 -13.39
N GLY A 206 -4.45 -14.98 -14.57
CA GLY A 206 -4.31 -16.32 -15.14
C GLY A 206 -2.86 -16.73 -15.33
N GLN A 207 -2.62 -18.04 -15.47
CA GLN A 207 -1.33 -18.57 -15.90
C GLN A 207 -1.20 -18.41 -17.43
N GLY A 208 -0.16 -17.72 -17.87
CA GLY A 208 0.19 -17.55 -19.27
C GLY A 208 1.23 -18.55 -19.75
N SER A 209 1.78 -18.30 -20.95
CA SER A 209 2.84 -19.14 -21.52
C SER A 209 4.20 -18.93 -20.83
N ARG A 210 5.06 -19.96 -20.83
CA ARG A 210 6.47 -19.87 -20.37
C ARG A 210 6.66 -19.35 -18.93
N GLY A 211 5.70 -19.60 -18.03
CA GLY A 211 5.76 -19.18 -16.64
C GLY A 211 5.40 -17.70 -16.40
N TRP A 212 4.82 -17.03 -17.41
CA TRP A 212 4.28 -15.68 -17.26
C TRP A 212 2.84 -15.70 -16.75
N PHE A 213 2.36 -14.54 -16.32
CA PHE A 213 0.96 -14.32 -15.96
C PHE A 213 0.24 -13.56 -17.06
N GLU A 214 -1.08 -13.71 -17.09
CA GLU A 214 -1.99 -12.94 -17.95
C GLU A 214 -3.04 -12.24 -17.07
N LEU A 215 -3.40 -11.01 -17.43
CA LEU A 215 -4.47 -10.27 -16.77
C LEU A 215 -5.72 -10.28 -17.63
N THR A 216 -6.87 -10.58 -17.03
CA THR A 216 -8.17 -10.42 -17.66
C THR A 216 -8.91 -9.28 -16.97
N GLN A 217 -9.18 -8.20 -17.71
CA GLN A 217 -9.95 -7.08 -17.18
C GLN A 217 -11.37 -7.56 -16.87
N THR A 218 -11.84 -7.27 -15.67
CA THR A 218 -13.17 -7.65 -15.21
C THR A 218 -14.18 -6.59 -15.61
N GLY A 219 -15.47 -6.93 -15.65
CA GLY A 219 -16.56 -5.95 -15.85
C GLY A 219 -17.03 -5.26 -14.56
N LEU A 220 -16.27 -5.37 -13.46
CA LEU A 220 -16.75 -4.99 -12.12
C LEU A 220 -16.87 -3.49 -11.90
N THR A 221 -16.09 -2.68 -12.60
CA THR A 221 -16.33 -1.25 -12.62
C THR A 221 -17.19 -0.94 -13.84
N GLY A 222 -18.39 -0.42 -13.60
CA GLY A 222 -19.29 -0.01 -14.67
C GLY A 222 -18.65 1.07 -15.55
N GLN A 223 -19.14 1.24 -16.78
CA GLN A 223 -18.79 2.39 -17.60
C GLN A 223 -19.32 3.66 -16.92
N GLY A 224 -18.50 4.39 -16.17
CA GLY A 224 -18.94 5.66 -15.57
C GLY A 224 -18.22 6.12 -14.31
N TRP A 225 -16.92 5.82 -14.16
CA TRP A 225 -16.05 6.58 -13.25
C TRP A 225 -15.24 7.58 -14.06
#